data_AF-A0A7J9M8X8-F1
#
_entry.id   AF-A0A7J9M8X8-F1
#
_cell.length_a   1.000
_cell.length_b   1.000
_cell.length_c   1.000
_cell.angle_alpha   90.00
_cell.angle_beta   90.00
_cell.angle_gamma   90.00
#
_symmetry.space_group_name_H-M   'P 1'
#
loop_
_entity.id
_entity.type
_entity.pdbx_description
1 polymer ?
#
loop_
_entity_poly.entity_id
_entity_poly.type
_entity_poly.pdbx_seq_one_letter_code
_entity_poly.pdbx_strand_id
1 'polypeptide(L)'
;MESFPDEHMLPSSITSLTISDLPNLKFLDNKAFQHFTSLCELIIYSCPKLQSMPEKSLLTSLSYLSISNCPLLRKRCKKKKGKEWPKVSHIPCSRIPLGFAILMKLKLGQ
;
A
#
# COMPACT_ATOMS: atom_id res chain seq x y z
N MET A 1 12.81 -16.90 2.11
CA MET A 1 11.62 -16.84 2.98
C MET A 1 11.76 -15.55 3.76
N GLU A 2 11.25 -14.45 3.20
CA GLU A 2 11.29 -13.14 3.86
C GLU A 2 9.92 -12.96 4.50
N SER A 3 9.83 -13.27 5.79
CA SER A 3 8.60 -13.13 6.56
C SER A 3 8.60 -11.77 7.24
N PHE A 4 7.43 -11.12 7.25
CA PHE A 4 7.19 -9.88 8.00
C PHE A 4 7.45 -10.11 9.51
N PRO A 5 7.95 -9.10 10.25
CA PRO A 5 8.27 -9.25 11.66
C PRO A 5 7.02 -9.50 12.52
N ASP A 6 7.22 -10.21 13.63
CA ASP A 6 6.21 -10.63 14.62
C ASP A 6 5.27 -9.51 15.11
N GLU A 7 4.01 -9.90 15.38
CA GLU A 7 2.82 -9.09 15.76
C GLU A 7 3.03 -8.08 16.92
N HIS A 8 4.13 -8.20 17.67
CA HIS A 8 4.36 -7.43 18.91
C HIS A 8 5.28 -6.21 18.75
N MET A 9 5.80 -5.92 17.55
CA MET A 9 6.77 -4.81 17.34
C MET A 9 6.28 -3.65 16.47
N LEU A 10 5.06 -3.71 15.94
CA LEU A 10 4.57 -2.69 15.02
C LEU A 10 3.83 -1.58 15.80
N PRO A 11 4.29 -0.32 15.76
CA PRO A 11 3.62 0.76 16.46
C PRO A 11 2.20 0.94 15.91
N SER A 12 1.20 0.81 16.79
CA SER A 12 -0.23 1.02 16.51
C SER A 12 -0.58 2.44 16.03
N SER A 13 0.42 3.33 15.97
CA SER A 13 0.34 4.72 15.55
C SER A 13 0.85 4.99 14.12
N ILE A 14 1.20 3.96 13.34
CA ILE A 14 1.67 4.18 11.97
C ILE A 14 0.54 4.75 11.12
N THR A 15 0.72 6.00 10.68
CA THR A 15 -0.20 6.72 9.80
C THR A 15 0.22 6.67 8.34
N SER A 16 1.48 6.35 8.03
CA SER A 16 1.99 6.22 6.66
C SER A 16 2.87 4.98 6.51
N LEU A 17 2.59 4.17 5.49
CA LEU A 17 3.31 2.95 5.15
C LEU A 17 3.77 3.02 3.69
N THR A 18 5.06 2.77 3.48
CA THR A 18 5.66 2.71 2.14
C THR A 18 6.23 1.33 1.89
N ILE A 19 5.87 0.74 0.76
CA ILE A 19 6.33 -0.58 0.30
C ILE A 19 7.01 -0.37 -1.05
N SER A 20 8.34 -0.47 -1.08
CA SER A 20 9.14 -0.19 -2.26
C SER A 20 10.14 -1.30 -2.57
N ASP A 21 10.41 -1.52 -3.86
CA ASP A 21 11.53 -2.36 -4.36
C ASP A 21 11.50 -3.81 -3.87
N LEU A 22 10.30 -4.40 -3.81
CA LEU A 22 10.10 -5.81 -3.49
C LEU A 22 9.70 -6.60 -4.76
N PRO A 23 10.68 -7.08 -5.56
CA PRO A 23 10.43 -7.76 -6.84
C PRO A 23 9.73 -9.11 -6.68
N ASN A 24 9.81 -9.72 -5.49
CA ASN A 24 9.24 -11.04 -5.20
C ASN A 24 7.94 -10.98 -4.40
N LEU A 25 7.50 -9.81 -3.95
CA LEU A 25 6.29 -9.65 -3.17
C LEU A 25 5.06 -9.93 -4.05
N LYS A 26 4.28 -10.96 -3.68
CA LYS A 26 3.08 -11.38 -4.43
C LYS A 26 1.78 -10.92 -3.79
N PHE A 27 1.76 -10.86 -2.46
CA PHE A 27 0.61 -10.53 -1.64
C PHE A 27 1.03 -9.70 -0.44
N LEU A 28 0.12 -8.87 0.03
CA LEU A 28 0.22 -8.15 1.29
C LEU A 28 -0.43 -9.02 2.37
N ASP A 29 0.23 -9.17 3.51
CA ASP A 29 -0.27 -10.00 4.59
C ASP A 29 -1.39 -9.29 5.37
N ASN A 30 -2.59 -9.85 5.37
CA ASN A 30 -3.74 -9.24 6.05
C ASN A 30 -3.51 -9.07 7.56
N LYS A 31 -2.75 -9.95 8.21
CA LYS A 31 -2.50 -9.85 9.65
C LYS A 31 -1.70 -8.60 9.98
N ALA A 32 -0.68 -8.29 9.19
CA ALA A 32 0.09 -7.05 9.36
C ALA A 32 -0.80 -5.80 9.29
N PHE A 33 -1.78 -5.77 8.38
CA PHE A 33 -2.72 -4.66 8.25
C PHE A 33 -3.76 -4.56 9.37
N GLN A 34 -4.00 -5.63 10.15
CA GLN A 34 -4.85 -5.56 11.35
C GLN A 34 -4.24 -4.68 12.44
N HIS A 35 -2.91 -4.60 12.50
CA HIS A 35 -2.21 -3.75 13.48
C HIS A 35 -2.15 -2.28 13.06
N PHE A 36 -2.33 -1.99 11.77
CA PHE A 36 -2.27 -0.64 11.21
C PHE A 36 -3.64 0.06 11.22
N THR A 37 -4.30 0.07 12.38
CA THR A 37 -5.63 0.67 12.56
C THR A 37 -5.67 2.17 12.30
N SER A 38 -4.53 2.86 12.43
CA SER A 38 -4.39 4.31 12.23
C SER A 38 -3.81 4.69 10.86
N LEU A 39 -3.69 3.73 9.92
CA LEU A 39 -3.03 3.97 8.64
C LEU A 39 -3.85 4.86 7.72
N CYS A 40 -3.32 6.05 7.45
CA CYS A 40 -3.91 7.06 6.58
C CYS A 40 -3.32 7.01 5.16
N GLU A 41 -2.04 6.67 5.02
CA GLU A 41 -1.30 6.74 3.76
C GLU A 41 -0.62 5.42 3.42
N LEU A 42 -0.84 4.91 2.20
CA LEU A 42 -0.21 3.69 1.69
C LEU A 42 0.40 3.95 0.32
N ILE A 43 1.71 3.77 0.23
CA ILE A 43 2.48 3.97 -1.01
C ILE A 43 3.12 2.65 -1.41
N ILE A 44 2.87 2.20 -2.64
CA ILE A 44 3.42 0.96 -3.19
C ILE A 44 4.19 1.31 -4.46
N TYR A 45 5.49 1.02 -4.46
CA TYR A 45 6.41 1.35 -5.55
C TYR A 45 7.25 0.12 -5.95
N SER A 46 7.52 -0.04 -7.25
CA SER A 46 8.43 -1.09 -7.78
C SER A 46 8.20 -2.51 -7.23
N CYS A 47 6.93 -2.91 -7.08
CA CYS A 47 6.52 -4.26 -6.69
C CYS A 47 5.84 -4.98 -7.87
N PRO A 48 6.60 -5.48 -8.87
CA PRO A 48 6.06 -5.99 -10.13
C PRO A 48 5.20 -7.24 -10.01
N LYS A 49 5.49 -8.10 -9.01
CA LYS A 49 4.76 -9.36 -8.78
C LYS A 49 3.54 -9.19 -7.87
N LEU A 50 3.32 -8.02 -7.28
CA LEU A 50 2.25 -7.80 -6.32
C LEU A 50 0.90 -7.80 -7.04
N GLN A 51 -0.02 -8.63 -6.58
CA GLN A 51 -1.29 -8.84 -7.28
C GLN A 51 -2.51 -8.38 -6.49
N SER A 52 -2.48 -8.40 -5.17
CA SER A 52 -3.66 -8.19 -4.32
C SER A 52 -3.47 -7.08 -3.31
N MET A 53 -4.57 -6.39 -3.00
CA MET A 53 -4.68 -5.49 -1.86
C MET A 53 -5.18 -6.27 -0.63
N PRO A 54 -4.85 -5.82 0.59
CA PRO A 54 -5.49 -6.31 1.81
C PRO A 54 -7.00 -6.04 1.78
N GLU A 55 -7.72 -6.69 2.69
CA GLU A 55 -9.18 -6.56 2.77
C GLU A 55 -9.61 -5.11 3.03
N LYS A 56 -10.80 -4.76 2.51
CA LYS A 56 -11.38 -3.42 2.64
C LYS A 56 -11.50 -2.99 4.11
N SER A 57 -11.89 -3.92 4.98
CA SER A 57 -12.02 -3.72 6.43
C SER A 57 -10.73 -3.32 7.11
N LEU A 58 -9.57 -3.61 6.51
CA LEU A 58 -8.25 -3.28 7.03
C LEU A 58 -7.73 -1.94 6.51
N LEU A 59 -8.39 -1.39 5.49
CA LEU A 59 -8.04 -0.11 4.85
C LEU A 59 -9.06 0.98 5.20
N THR A 60 -9.82 0.84 6.28
CA THR A 60 -10.92 1.76 6.62
C THR A 60 -10.44 3.16 6.97
N SER A 61 -9.28 3.27 7.60
CA SER A 61 -8.64 4.55 7.98
C SER A 61 -7.85 5.17 6.82
N LEU A 62 -7.69 4.44 5.72
CA LEU A 62 -6.83 4.83 4.62
C LEU A 62 -7.47 5.97 3.80
N SER A 63 -6.80 7.12 3.81
CA SER A 63 -7.20 8.33 3.08
C SER A 63 -6.40 8.57 1.80
N TYR A 64 -5.23 7.94 1.66
CA TYR A 64 -4.37 8.05 0.48
C TYR A 64 -3.77 6.71 0.06
N LEU A 65 -3.81 6.44 -1.25
CA LEU A 65 -3.22 5.26 -1.88
C LEU A 65 -2.48 5.64 -3.16
N SER A 66 -1.19 5.36 -3.21
CA SER A 66 -0.37 5.48 -4.43
C SER A 66 0.18 4.13 -4.84
N ILE A 67 -0.01 3.77 -6.11
CA ILE A 67 0.54 2.53 -6.70
C ILE A 67 1.30 2.90 -7.96
N SER A 68 2.62 2.75 -7.93
CA SER A 68 3.54 3.12 -9.01
C SER A 68 4.48 1.97 -9.33
N ASN A 69 4.82 1.79 -10.62
CA ASN A 69 5.68 0.70 -11.08
C ASN A 69 5.25 -0.72 -10.61
N CYS A 70 3.95 -0.94 -10.39
CA CYS A 70 3.35 -2.22 -9.99
C CYS A 70 2.31 -2.66 -11.05
N PRO A 71 2.72 -3.19 -12.21
CA PRO A 71 1.84 -3.46 -13.35
C PRO A 71 0.66 -4.38 -13.03
N LEU A 72 0.86 -5.46 -12.26
CA LEU A 72 -0.18 -6.43 -11.94
C LEU A 72 -1.24 -5.83 -11.01
N LEU A 73 -0.81 -5.23 -9.90
CA LEU A 73 -1.70 -4.56 -8.95
C LEU A 73 -2.45 -3.40 -9.61
N ARG A 74 -1.77 -2.54 -10.37
CA ARG A 74 -2.40 -1.41 -11.09
C ARG A 74 -3.47 -1.87 -12.07
N LYS A 75 -3.27 -3.00 -12.76
CA LYS A 75 -4.29 -3.59 -13.65
C LYS A 75 -5.51 -4.05 -12.85
N ARG A 76 -5.28 -4.64 -11.67
CA ARG A 76 -6.35 -5.16 -10.79
C ARG A 76 -7.05 -4.09 -9.95
N CYS A 77 -6.44 -2.95 -9.69
CA CYS A 77 -7.03 -1.79 -9.00
C CYS A 77 -7.65 -0.77 -9.96
N LYS A 78 -7.77 -1.08 -11.26
CA LYS A 78 -8.32 -0.15 -12.26
C LYS A 78 -9.77 0.24 -11.90
N LYS A 79 -10.05 1.54 -11.83
CA LYS A 79 -11.38 2.10 -11.53
C LYS A 79 -12.49 1.43 -12.35
N LYS A 80 -13.54 0.95 -11.66
CA LYS A 80 -14.75 0.30 -12.22
C LYS A 80 -14.53 -1.02 -12.99
N LYS A 81 -13.29 -1.45 -13.24
CA LYS A 81 -12.99 -2.65 -14.06
C LYS A 81 -12.07 -3.66 -13.36
N GLY A 82 -11.37 -3.23 -12.32
CA GLY A 82 -10.40 -4.03 -11.61
C GLY A 82 -11.05 -4.88 -10.51
N LYS A 83 -10.61 -6.15 -10.38
CA LYS A 83 -11.09 -7.09 -9.35
C LYS A 83 -10.86 -6.57 -7.92
N GLU A 84 -9.80 -5.78 -7.71
CA GLU A 84 -9.48 -5.20 -6.40
C GLU A 84 -10.10 -3.80 -6.22
N TRP A 85 -10.76 -3.23 -7.23
CA TRP A 85 -11.39 -1.91 -7.13
C TRP A 85 -12.34 -1.75 -5.93
N PRO A 86 -13.22 -2.72 -5.60
CA PRO A 86 -14.12 -2.58 -4.45
C PRO A 86 -13.39 -2.36 -3.12
N LYS A 87 -12.17 -2.90 -2.98
CA LYS A 87 -11.33 -2.78 -1.77
C LYS A 87 -10.71 -1.40 -1.61
N VAL A 88 -10.53 -0.66 -2.71
CA VAL A 88 -9.88 0.67 -2.72
C VAL A 88 -10.84 1.80 -3.10
N SER A 89 -12.07 1.46 -3.46
CA SER A 89 -13.07 2.42 -3.96
C SER A 89 -13.56 3.44 -2.93
N HIS A 90 -13.46 3.11 -1.64
CA HIS A 90 -13.83 4.01 -0.53
C HIS A 90 -12.74 5.00 -0.17
N ILE A 91 -11.51 4.78 -0.65
CA ILE A 91 -10.38 5.66 -0.39
C ILE A 91 -10.61 6.93 -1.21
N PRO A 92 -10.74 8.11 -0.58
CA PRO A 92 -10.93 9.36 -1.29
C PRO A 92 -9.74 9.54 -2.24
N CYS A 93 -10.02 9.54 -3.54
CA CYS A 93 -8.99 9.54 -4.58
C CYS A 93 -8.38 10.93 -4.70
N SER A 94 -7.50 11.31 -3.77
CA SER A 94 -6.73 12.56 -3.86
C SER A 94 -5.48 12.30 -4.71
N ARG A 95 -5.67 12.43 -6.03
CA ARG A 95 -4.64 12.45 -7.08
C ARG A 95 -3.84 11.15 -7.25
N ILE A 96 -3.95 10.57 -8.44
CA ILE A 96 -2.80 9.90 -9.07
C ILE A 96 -1.95 11.04 -9.61
N PRO A 97 -0.80 11.43 -9.03
CA PRO A 97 0.12 12.29 -9.72
C PRO A 97 0.82 11.40 -10.75
N LEU A 98 0.36 11.49 -12.00
CA LEU A 98 1.23 11.20 -13.14
C LEU A 98 2.41 12.17 -13.02
N GLY A 99 3.50 11.75 -12.35
CA GLY A 99 4.77 12.47 -12.33
C GLY A 99 5.20 13.15 -11.03
N PHE A 100 5.21 12.47 -9.88
CA PHE A 100 5.95 12.97 -8.69
C PHE A 100 6.92 11.92 -8.14
N ALA A 101 8.10 11.87 -8.76
CA ALA A 101 9.30 11.23 -8.23
C ALA A 101 10.07 12.12 -7.21
N ILE A 102 9.42 13.08 -6.52
CA ILE A 102 10.15 14.18 -5.84
C ILE A 102 9.98 14.26 -4.31
N LEU A 103 9.08 13.52 -3.64
CA LEU A 103 8.86 13.74 -2.19
C LEU A 103 9.25 12.59 -1.23
N MET A 104 10.19 11.72 -1.59
CA MET A 104 10.81 10.79 -0.62
C MET A 104 12.33 10.90 -0.49
N LYS A 105 12.92 12.02 -0.94
CA LYS A 105 14.13 12.52 -0.30
C LYS A 105 13.70 13.37 0.88
N LEU A 106 13.41 12.79 2.05
CA LEU A 106 13.36 13.50 3.36
C LEU A 106 13.00 12.57 4.53
N LYS A 107 13.65 11.42 4.69
CA LYS A 107 13.89 10.82 6.03
C LYS A 107 14.92 9.69 5.98
N LEU A 108 16.18 9.98 5.67
CA LEU A 108 17.33 9.23 6.21
C LEU A 108 18.55 10.13 6.00
N GLY A 109 18.95 10.79 7.08
CA GLY A 109 19.93 11.87 7.08
C GLY A 109 19.97 12.58 8.43
N GLN A 110 20.14 11.79 9.49
CA GLN A 110 21.00 12.12 10.62
C GLN A 110 21.84 10.87 10.91
#